data_AF-A0A0G1WU44-F1
#
_entry.id   AF-A0A0G1WU44-F1
#
_cell.length_a   1.000
_cell.length_b   1.000
_cell.length_c   1.000
_cell.angle_alpha   90.00
_cell.angle_beta   90.00
_cell.angle_gamma   90.00
#
_symmetry.space_group_name_H-M   'P 1'
#
loop_
_entity.id
_entity.type
_entity.pdbx_description
1 polymer ?
#
loop_
_entity_poly.entity_id
_entity_poly.type
_entity_poly.pdbx_seq_one_letter_code
_entity_poly.pdbx_strand_id
1 'polypeptide(L)'
;MTSAEQIKARLDVVTLVSSYIKLEKAGMNFKARCPFHSEKTASFYVSPARDIWHCFGCGKGGDIFKFVMEIDGLEFLEALHVLGDRVGVEVRRTDAKEQSARMRLFALTEDAARFFEERLVEAPAACEYLAKRGVSKESIQLFRIGFAPDSWRALGDFLKRKEYSDTEIEKAGLSIQGSRGPYDRFRSRIIFPLEDSLGRVLGFGGRLFEDPGTSSPSGSTGGKYINTPQTALYDKSRYLYGLAKAKEGIHRKKSIVLVEGYLDLILSHQAGVENTVAVSGTALTESHIKILRRISDSLIFSFDVDRAGIEASRRALGLAHTADFTVRIVDIEGGKDPADIVCADSAHWRKLVEEARESISFFLKKSIASHAPLDPISKKKIGADILPLVARLSNEIEKSHWVSELGKLIKVGEDAIRRELMKIKETGTVEFQEDTEKKEAPLPSRRARLEERIAGFILLDPGLASLGDIPTRPECALATTGALFERLPTRPQGATVEEFLRDLPEDVARDASRLMFEAEIALVDLPDRETEFLSLLHSWRELVIKDKLERLREEIEQQERIGDTQASHAHMCEFQDLTVRLAHIMSNHLYYNDKKNKKES
;
A
#
# COMPACT_ATOMS: atom_id res chain seq x y z
N MET A 1 0.62 -14.29 -29.94
CA MET A 1 0.91 -13.51 -28.73
C MET A 1 0.05 -14.04 -27.60
N THR A 2 0.65 -14.23 -26.43
CA THR A 2 -0.06 -14.58 -25.20
C THR A 2 -0.88 -13.40 -24.67
N SER A 3 -1.87 -13.63 -23.79
CA SER A 3 -2.60 -12.53 -23.16
C SER A 3 -1.66 -11.62 -22.35
N ALA A 4 -0.61 -12.17 -21.74
CA ALA A 4 0.40 -11.40 -21.01
C ALA A 4 1.18 -10.43 -21.92
N GLU A 5 1.59 -10.89 -23.11
CA GLU A 5 2.25 -10.06 -24.11
C GLU A 5 1.32 -8.95 -24.64
N GLN A 6 0.05 -9.28 -24.88
CA GLN A 6 -0.96 -8.30 -25.32
C GLN A 6 -1.25 -7.21 -24.30
N ILE A 7 -1.14 -7.53 -23.00
CA ILE A 7 -1.29 -6.57 -21.91
C ILE A 7 -0.04 -5.68 -21.82
N LYS A 8 1.16 -6.26 -21.81
CA LYS A 8 2.43 -5.51 -21.80
C LYS A 8 2.57 -4.56 -22.99
N ALA A 9 2.01 -4.94 -24.15
CA ALA A 9 1.99 -4.06 -25.32
C ALA A 9 1.07 -2.83 -25.18
N ARG A 10 0.11 -2.84 -24.23
CA ARG A 10 -0.89 -1.78 -24.04
C ARG A 10 -0.71 -0.98 -22.75
N LEU A 11 0.08 -1.48 -21.81
CA LEU A 11 0.29 -0.86 -20.50
C LEU A 11 1.74 -0.96 -20.10
N ASP A 12 2.40 0.19 -20.02
CA ASP A 12 3.78 0.29 -19.54
C ASP A 12 3.84 0.44 -18.00
N VAL A 13 5.00 0.09 -17.45
CA VAL A 13 5.29 0.10 -16.02
C VAL A 13 5.17 1.49 -15.40
N VAL A 14 5.51 2.55 -16.13
CA VAL A 14 5.46 3.92 -15.60
C VAL A 14 4.02 4.35 -15.41
N THR A 15 3.17 4.13 -16.42
CA THR A 15 1.73 4.42 -16.37
C THR A 15 1.05 3.64 -15.25
N LEU A 16 1.34 2.34 -15.13
CA LEU A 16 0.77 1.52 -14.07
C LEU A 16 1.20 2.02 -12.69
N VAL A 17 2.50 2.11 -12.42
CA VAL A 17 3.03 2.47 -11.10
C VAL A 17 2.59 3.89 -10.70
N SER A 18 2.55 4.83 -11.64
CA SER A 18 2.07 6.20 -11.40
C SER A 18 0.62 6.26 -10.94
N SER A 19 -0.19 5.23 -11.23
CA SER A 19 -1.57 5.14 -10.74
C SER A 19 -1.69 4.69 -9.27
N TYR A 20 -0.57 4.26 -8.66
CA TYR A 20 -0.51 3.84 -7.25
C TYR A 20 0.34 4.80 -6.39
N ILE A 21 1.47 5.27 -6.90
CA ILE A 21 2.41 6.12 -6.15
C ILE A 21 2.92 7.27 -7.00
N LYS A 22 3.27 8.37 -6.33
CA LYS A 22 3.88 9.53 -6.99
C LYS A 22 5.32 9.21 -7.41
N LEU A 23 5.58 9.30 -8.71
CA LEU A 23 6.92 9.16 -9.29
C LEU A 23 7.58 10.53 -9.51
N GLU A 24 8.87 10.62 -9.22
CA GLU A 24 9.73 11.78 -9.49
C GLU A 24 10.79 11.42 -10.52
N LYS A 25 11.13 12.35 -11.42
CA LYS A 25 12.12 12.08 -12.47
C LYS A 25 13.54 11.98 -11.88
N ALA A 26 14.30 10.97 -12.28
CA ALA A 26 15.67 10.71 -11.85
C ALA A 26 16.53 10.28 -13.07
N GLY A 27 17.05 11.26 -13.81
CA GLY A 27 17.78 11.02 -15.05
C GLY A 27 16.88 10.41 -16.12
N MET A 28 17.24 9.23 -16.62
CA MET A 28 16.46 8.44 -17.58
C MET A 28 15.37 7.59 -16.92
N ASN A 29 15.41 7.43 -15.59
CA ASN A 29 14.48 6.63 -14.82
C ASN A 29 13.55 7.54 -13.97
N PHE A 30 12.62 6.92 -13.27
CA PHE A 30 11.81 7.55 -12.24
C PHE A 30 12.16 6.96 -10.88
N LYS A 31 11.99 7.73 -9.82
CA LYS A 31 12.17 7.29 -8.43
C LYS A 31 10.98 7.65 -7.56
N ALA A 32 10.78 6.89 -6.49
CA ALA A 32 9.79 7.14 -5.45
C ALA A 32 10.25 6.52 -4.12
N ARG A 33 9.51 6.80 -3.05
CA ARG A 33 9.58 5.97 -1.85
C ARG A 33 8.89 4.64 -2.13
N CYS A 34 9.46 3.56 -1.62
CA CYS A 34 8.93 2.22 -1.80
C CYS A 34 7.53 2.09 -1.19
N PRO A 35 6.55 1.54 -1.94
CA PRO A 35 5.23 1.24 -1.37
C PRO A 35 5.23 -0.01 -0.49
N PHE A 36 6.27 -0.83 -0.56
CA PHE A 36 6.36 -2.16 0.05
C PHE A 36 7.14 -2.20 1.36
N HIS A 37 7.91 -1.16 1.69
CA HIS A 37 8.60 -1.05 2.98
C HIS A 37 8.74 0.41 3.40
N SER A 38 8.91 0.65 4.69
CA SER A 38 9.01 2.00 5.23
C SER A 38 10.42 2.56 5.09
N GLU A 39 10.57 3.69 4.39
CA GLU A 39 11.86 4.35 4.20
C GLU A 39 11.75 5.89 4.19
N LYS A 40 12.86 6.56 4.52
CA LYS A 40 12.95 8.03 4.52
C LYS A 40 13.40 8.59 3.17
N THR A 41 14.33 7.90 2.51
CA THR A 41 14.92 8.23 1.21
C THR A 41 14.27 7.40 0.10
N ALA A 42 14.18 7.93 -1.11
CA ALA A 42 13.63 7.20 -2.25
C ALA A 42 14.59 6.09 -2.72
N SER A 43 14.22 4.82 -2.56
CA SER A 43 14.96 3.68 -3.11
C SER A 43 14.20 2.90 -4.19
N PHE A 44 12.95 3.27 -4.46
CA PHE A 44 12.14 2.64 -5.49
C PHE A 44 12.36 3.32 -6.84
N TYR A 45 12.82 2.57 -7.83
CA TYR A 45 13.08 3.06 -9.19
C TYR A 45 12.23 2.35 -10.22
N VAL A 46 11.81 3.10 -11.24
CA VAL A 46 11.07 2.60 -12.40
C VAL A 46 11.86 2.96 -13.65
N SER A 47 12.17 1.96 -14.47
CA SER A 47 12.90 2.15 -15.72
C SER A 47 11.96 2.04 -16.92
N PRO A 48 11.70 3.16 -17.64
CA PRO A 48 10.84 3.14 -18.83
C PRO A 48 11.46 2.31 -19.97
N ALA A 49 12.78 2.39 -20.13
CA ALA A 49 13.49 1.71 -21.21
C ALA A 49 13.45 0.17 -21.08
N ARG A 50 13.41 -0.33 -19.84
CA ARG A 50 13.37 -1.77 -19.54
C ARG A 50 11.99 -2.29 -19.19
N ASP A 51 11.01 -1.40 -19.04
CA ASP A 51 9.65 -1.71 -18.60
C ASP A 51 9.59 -2.51 -17.27
N ILE A 52 10.49 -2.18 -16.33
CA ILE A 52 10.58 -2.81 -14.99
C ILE A 52 10.67 -1.77 -13.87
N TRP A 53 10.43 -2.22 -12.64
CA TRP A 53 10.71 -1.49 -11.41
C TRP A 53 11.59 -2.32 -10.47
N HIS A 54 12.35 -1.64 -9.62
CA HIS A 54 13.14 -2.26 -8.57
C HIS A 54 13.31 -1.33 -7.38
N CYS A 55 13.26 -1.89 -6.18
CA CYS A 55 13.48 -1.20 -4.93
C CYS A 55 14.84 -1.58 -4.35
N PHE A 56 15.78 -0.62 -4.32
CA PHE A 56 17.12 -0.84 -3.77
C PHE A 56 17.16 -0.94 -2.24
N GLY A 57 16.09 -0.55 -1.54
CA GLY A 57 15.97 -0.69 -0.10
C GLY A 57 15.59 -2.12 0.34
N CYS A 58 14.54 -2.69 -0.27
CA CYS A 58 14.02 -4.01 0.11
C CYS A 58 14.35 -5.14 -0.88
N GLY A 59 14.92 -4.85 -2.05
CA GLY A 59 15.29 -5.83 -3.08
C GLY A 59 14.11 -6.36 -3.92
N LYS A 60 12.89 -5.86 -3.71
CA LYS A 60 11.74 -6.24 -4.54
C LYS A 60 11.86 -5.58 -5.92
N GLY A 61 11.51 -6.31 -6.97
CA GLY A 61 11.47 -5.80 -8.34
C GLY A 61 10.69 -6.70 -9.29
N GLY A 62 10.34 -6.17 -10.46
CA GLY A 62 9.68 -6.92 -11.51
C GLY A 62 9.01 -6.04 -12.55
N ASP A 63 8.07 -6.63 -13.28
CA ASP A 63 7.28 -5.96 -14.32
C ASP A 63 5.93 -5.46 -13.77
N ILE A 64 5.04 -5.06 -14.67
CA ILE A 64 3.67 -4.63 -14.37
C ILE A 64 2.86 -5.67 -13.56
N PHE A 65 3.02 -6.96 -13.85
CA PHE A 65 2.29 -8.02 -13.16
C PHE A 65 2.83 -8.17 -11.76
N LYS A 66 4.16 -8.26 -11.62
CA LYS A 66 4.80 -8.39 -10.31
C LYS A 66 4.49 -7.18 -9.42
N PHE A 67 4.40 -5.98 -9.96
CA PHE A 67 3.99 -4.80 -9.19
C PHE A 67 2.60 -4.98 -8.57
N VAL A 68 1.62 -5.35 -9.39
CA VAL A 68 0.22 -5.55 -8.98
C VAL A 68 0.09 -6.72 -8.01
N MET A 69 0.83 -7.80 -8.25
CA MET A 69 0.91 -8.94 -7.33
C MET A 69 1.39 -8.51 -5.95
N GLU A 70 2.46 -7.74 -5.86
CA GLU A 70 3.00 -7.26 -4.59
C GLU A 70 2.08 -6.23 -3.91
N ILE A 71 1.55 -5.27 -4.66
CA ILE A 71 0.81 -4.14 -4.07
C ILE A 71 -0.63 -4.48 -3.70
N ASP A 72 -1.28 -5.33 -4.50
CA ASP A 72 -2.68 -5.74 -4.30
C ASP A 72 -2.78 -7.16 -3.70
N GLY A 73 -1.63 -7.81 -3.42
CA GLY A 73 -1.54 -9.15 -2.83
C GLY A 73 -2.17 -10.23 -3.71
N LEU A 74 -1.91 -10.16 -5.02
CA LEU A 74 -2.51 -11.02 -6.04
C LEU A 74 -1.56 -12.11 -6.52
N GLU A 75 -2.12 -13.23 -6.92
CA GLU A 75 -1.41 -14.26 -7.68
C GLU A 75 -1.25 -13.86 -9.15
N PHE A 76 -0.33 -14.49 -9.88
CA PHE A 76 -0.02 -14.09 -11.27
C PHE A 76 -1.25 -14.12 -12.18
N LEU A 77 -2.07 -15.17 -12.13
CA LEU A 77 -3.28 -15.28 -12.95
C LEU A 77 -4.30 -14.19 -12.60
N GLU A 78 -4.39 -13.81 -11.31
CA GLU A 78 -5.25 -12.72 -10.87
C GLU A 78 -4.76 -11.37 -11.40
N ALA A 79 -3.45 -11.12 -11.34
CA ALA A 79 -2.83 -9.93 -11.94
C ALA A 79 -3.01 -9.90 -13.47
N LEU A 80 -2.96 -11.07 -14.13
CA LEU A 80 -3.20 -11.20 -15.57
C LEU A 80 -4.62 -10.79 -15.94
N HIS A 81 -5.62 -11.31 -15.24
CA HIS A 81 -7.02 -10.93 -15.45
C HIS A 81 -7.27 -9.45 -15.15
N VAL A 82 -6.74 -8.96 -14.03
CA VAL A 82 -6.88 -7.55 -13.59
C VAL A 82 -6.34 -6.58 -14.63
N LEU A 83 -5.11 -6.82 -15.08
CA LEU A 83 -4.51 -5.95 -16.08
C LEU A 83 -5.14 -6.17 -17.46
N GLY A 84 -5.60 -7.38 -17.76
CA GLY A 84 -6.38 -7.71 -18.96
C GLY A 84 -7.66 -6.89 -19.07
N ASP A 85 -8.50 -6.93 -18.04
CA ASP A 85 -9.75 -6.16 -17.98
C ASP A 85 -9.49 -4.65 -18.12
N ARG A 86 -8.42 -4.15 -17.50
CA ARG A 86 -8.02 -2.73 -17.56
C ARG A 86 -7.66 -2.25 -18.96
N VAL A 87 -7.09 -3.11 -19.80
CA VAL A 87 -6.70 -2.76 -21.18
C VAL A 87 -7.58 -3.40 -22.25
N GLY A 88 -8.70 -4.03 -21.87
CA GLY A 88 -9.61 -4.71 -22.77
C GLY A 88 -9.00 -5.95 -23.46
N VAL A 89 -8.08 -6.64 -22.80
CA VAL A 89 -7.51 -7.91 -23.27
C VAL A 89 -8.23 -9.07 -22.59
N GLU A 90 -8.89 -9.89 -23.40
CA GLU A 90 -9.58 -11.08 -22.91
C GLU A 90 -8.56 -12.16 -22.52
N VAL A 91 -8.49 -12.46 -21.22
CA VAL A 91 -7.69 -13.56 -20.68
C VAL A 91 -8.60 -14.78 -20.62
N ARG A 92 -8.23 -15.88 -21.31
CA ARG A 92 -8.99 -17.14 -21.26
C ARG A 92 -9.14 -17.58 -19.81
N ARG A 93 -10.37 -17.57 -19.31
CA ARG A 93 -10.73 -18.14 -18.01
C ARG A 93 -10.59 -19.66 -18.12
N THR A 94 -9.63 -20.26 -17.42
CA THR A 94 -9.62 -21.71 -17.19
C THR A 94 -10.90 -22.12 -16.45
N ASP A 95 -11.25 -23.42 -16.54
CA ASP A 95 -12.48 -23.98 -15.98
C ASP A 95 -12.78 -23.45 -14.58
N ALA A 96 -14.07 -23.27 -14.26
CA ALA A 96 -14.50 -22.71 -12.97
C ALA A 96 -13.96 -23.46 -11.73
N LYS A 97 -13.41 -24.68 -11.90
CA LYS A 97 -12.74 -25.47 -10.86
C LYS A 97 -11.30 -25.02 -10.56
N GLU A 98 -10.65 -24.29 -11.45
CA GLU A 98 -9.26 -23.81 -11.32
C GLU A 98 -9.15 -22.31 -11.00
N GLN A 99 -10.27 -21.56 -11.02
CA GLN A 99 -10.26 -20.18 -10.54
C GLN A 99 -9.96 -20.14 -9.04
N SER A 100 -9.06 -19.24 -8.62
CA SER A 100 -8.81 -19.00 -7.21
C SER A 100 -10.12 -18.65 -6.51
N ALA A 101 -10.29 -19.10 -5.26
CA ALA A 101 -11.47 -18.76 -4.46
C ALA A 101 -11.70 -17.24 -4.38
N ARG A 102 -10.61 -16.45 -4.41
CA ARG A 102 -10.64 -14.99 -4.40
C ARG A 102 -11.21 -14.41 -5.71
N MET A 103 -10.82 -14.94 -6.87
CA MET A 103 -11.33 -14.51 -8.18
C MET A 103 -12.83 -14.79 -8.31
N ARG A 104 -13.29 -15.94 -7.82
CA ARG A 104 -14.72 -16.24 -7.75
C ARG A 104 -15.51 -15.26 -6.88
N LEU A 105 -14.96 -14.85 -5.74
CA LEU A 105 -15.59 -13.83 -4.90
C LEU A 105 -15.69 -12.48 -5.60
N PHE A 106 -14.68 -12.06 -6.37
CA PHE A 106 -14.75 -10.84 -7.18
C PHE A 106 -15.82 -10.92 -8.26
N ALA A 107 -15.93 -12.06 -8.95
CA ALA A 107 -16.98 -12.26 -9.94
C ALA A 107 -18.38 -12.21 -9.31
N LEU A 108 -18.54 -12.83 -8.14
CA LEU A 108 -19.78 -12.85 -7.36
C LEU A 108 -20.19 -11.44 -6.92
N THR A 109 -19.27 -10.65 -6.35
CA THR A 109 -19.57 -9.27 -5.92
C THR A 109 -19.88 -8.36 -7.10
N GLU A 110 -19.23 -8.58 -8.26
CA GLU A 110 -19.53 -7.84 -9.48
C GLU A 110 -20.91 -8.20 -10.06
N ASP A 111 -21.30 -9.48 -10.08
CA ASP A 111 -22.67 -9.90 -10.43
C ASP A 111 -23.71 -9.32 -9.46
N ALA A 112 -23.41 -9.26 -8.17
CA ALA A 112 -24.29 -8.65 -7.16
C ALA A 112 -24.43 -7.14 -7.36
N ALA A 113 -23.36 -6.43 -7.74
CA ALA A 113 -23.41 -5.00 -8.03
C ALA A 113 -24.35 -4.72 -9.20
N ARG A 114 -24.21 -5.44 -10.32
CA ARG A 114 -25.12 -5.36 -11.47
C ARG A 114 -26.57 -5.63 -11.08
N PHE A 115 -26.81 -6.66 -10.28
CA PHE A 115 -28.16 -6.95 -9.79
C PHE A 115 -28.76 -5.74 -9.05
N PHE A 116 -28.01 -5.11 -8.14
CA PHE A 116 -28.52 -3.95 -7.41
C PHE A 116 -28.72 -2.71 -8.30
N GLU A 117 -27.84 -2.48 -9.28
CA GLU A 117 -28.00 -1.40 -10.26
C GLU A 117 -29.31 -1.58 -11.07
N GLU A 118 -29.56 -2.79 -11.58
CA GLU A 118 -30.79 -3.13 -12.30
C GLU A 118 -32.04 -2.95 -11.43
N ARG A 119 -31.99 -3.41 -10.17
CA ARG A 119 -33.09 -3.24 -9.20
C ARG A 119 -33.40 -1.78 -8.89
N LEU A 120 -32.42 -0.87 -8.96
CA LEU A 120 -32.67 0.55 -8.74
C LEU A 120 -33.51 1.15 -9.89
N VAL A 121 -33.23 0.76 -11.13
CA VAL A 121 -33.99 1.21 -12.31
C VAL A 121 -35.46 0.78 -12.21
N GLU A 122 -35.71 -0.39 -11.63
CA GLU A 122 -37.06 -0.93 -11.39
C GLU A 122 -37.75 -0.33 -10.15
N ALA A 123 -37.10 0.57 -9.40
CA ALA A 123 -37.60 1.12 -8.13
C ALA A 123 -37.76 2.65 -8.18
N PRO A 124 -38.86 3.19 -8.76
CA PRO A 124 -39.10 4.63 -8.86
C PRO A 124 -39.05 5.36 -7.51
N ALA A 125 -39.59 4.77 -6.45
CA ALA A 125 -39.59 5.37 -5.11
C ALA A 125 -38.16 5.55 -4.55
N ALA A 126 -37.26 4.60 -4.82
CA ALA A 126 -35.85 4.70 -4.43
C ALA A 126 -35.11 5.76 -5.25
N CYS A 127 -35.41 5.86 -6.54
CA CYS A 127 -34.88 6.92 -7.42
C CYS A 127 -35.34 8.32 -6.97
N GLU A 128 -36.62 8.49 -6.65
CA GLU A 128 -37.17 9.74 -6.13
C GLU A 128 -36.54 10.12 -4.79
N TYR A 129 -36.27 9.13 -3.94
CA TYR A 129 -35.58 9.35 -2.68
C TYR A 129 -34.15 9.88 -2.88
N LEU A 130 -33.38 9.27 -3.79
CA LEU A 130 -32.04 9.73 -4.14
C LEU A 130 -32.07 11.16 -4.72
N ALA A 131 -33.04 11.44 -5.59
CA ALA A 131 -33.23 12.78 -6.15
C ALA A 131 -33.59 13.82 -5.08
N LYS A 132 -34.47 13.48 -4.13
CA LYS A 132 -34.79 14.33 -2.96
C LYS A 132 -33.57 14.57 -2.06
N ARG A 133 -32.62 13.64 -2.04
CA ARG A 133 -31.33 13.79 -1.35
C ARG A 133 -30.26 14.48 -2.20
N GLY A 134 -30.62 15.00 -3.37
CA GLY A 134 -29.73 15.78 -4.25
C GLY A 134 -28.78 14.96 -5.11
N VAL A 135 -28.92 13.63 -5.15
CA VAL A 135 -28.04 12.76 -5.93
C VAL A 135 -28.47 12.76 -7.40
N SER A 136 -27.58 13.20 -8.28
CA SER A 136 -27.80 13.26 -9.73
C SER A 136 -27.74 11.86 -10.38
N LYS A 137 -28.26 11.74 -11.61
CA LYS A 137 -28.19 10.49 -12.38
C LYS A 137 -26.75 10.14 -12.74
N GLU A 138 -25.94 11.17 -13.02
CA GLU A 138 -24.52 11.06 -13.33
C GLU A 138 -23.77 10.51 -12.11
N SER A 139 -24.09 10.97 -10.90
CA SER A 139 -23.53 10.42 -9.67
C SER A 139 -24.01 8.99 -9.39
N ILE A 140 -25.28 8.67 -9.67
CA ILE A 140 -25.79 7.29 -9.56
C ILE A 140 -24.98 6.35 -10.44
N GLN A 141 -24.73 6.73 -11.70
CA GLN A 141 -23.93 5.94 -12.64
C GLN A 141 -22.46 5.87 -12.23
N LEU A 142 -21.84 7.01 -11.92
CA LEU A 142 -20.43 7.08 -11.55
C LEU A 142 -20.11 6.20 -10.34
N PHE A 143 -20.96 6.25 -9.31
CA PHE A 143 -20.79 5.47 -8.07
C PHE A 143 -21.51 4.13 -8.07
N ARG A 144 -22.10 3.72 -9.20
CA ARG A 144 -22.83 2.45 -9.36
C ARG A 144 -23.87 2.22 -8.27
N ILE A 145 -24.59 3.27 -7.88
CA ILE A 145 -25.57 3.19 -6.79
C ILE A 145 -26.68 2.23 -7.21
N GLY A 146 -27.05 1.33 -6.31
CA GLY A 146 -28.06 0.31 -6.55
C GLY A 146 -29.16 0.27 -5.49
N PHE A 147 -30.06 -0.70 -5.58
CA PHE A 147 -31.15 -0.92 -4.64
C PHE A 147 -31.30 -2.40 -4.28
N ALA A 148 -31.34 -2.70 -2.98
CA ALA A 148 -31.72 -4.01 -2.47
C ALA A 148 -33.23 -4.00 -2.13
N PRO A 149 -34.05 -4.83 -2.80
CA PRO A 149 -35.49 -4.89 -2.54
C PRO A 149 -35.79 -5.45 -1.14
N ASP A 150 -37.02 -5.24 -0.66
CA ASP A 150 -37.51 -5.88 0.58
C ASP A 150 -37.81 -7.36 0.35
N SER A 151 -36.77 -8.17 0.22
CA SER A 151 -36.90 -9.62 -0.01
C SER A 151 -35.85 -10.39 0.78
N TRP A 152 -36.26 -11.54 1.31
CA TRP A 152 -35.38 -12.39 2.11
C TRP A 152 -34.34 -13.15 1.28
N ARG A 153 -34.55 -13.35 -0.03
CA ARG A 153 -33.69 -14.20 -0.87
C ARG A 153 -33.55 -13.72 -2.33
N ALA A 154 -33.94 -12.49 -2.66
CA ALA A 154 -33.89 -12.03 -4.05
C ALA A 154 -32.47 -12.08 -4.64
N LEU A 155 -31.47 -11.61 -3.89
CA LEU A 155 -30.07 -11.66 -4.30
C LEU A 155 -29.53 -13.10 -4.23
N GLY A 156 -29.77 -13.80 -3.13
CA GLY A 156 -29.32 -15.18 -2.95
C GLY A 156 -29.80 -16.12 -4.06
N ASP A 157 -31.07 -16.04 -4.43
CA ASP A 157 -31.64 -16.85 -5.51
C ASP A 157 -31.09 -16.45 -6.89
N PHE A 158 -30.82 -15.16 -7.12
CA PHE A 158 -30.14 -14.68 -8.33
C PHE A 158 -28.72 -15.23 -8.45
N LEU A 159 -27.92 -15.14 -7.39
CA LEU A 159 -26.54 -15.63 -7.37
C LEU A 159 -26.47 -17.16 -7.48
N LYS A 160 -27.44 -17.88 -6.92
CA LYS A 160 -27.56 -19.34 -7.12
C LYS A 160 -27.80 -19.72 -8.58
N ARG A 161 -28.63 -18.96 -9.30
CA ARG A 161 -28.83 -19.17 -10.75
C ARG A 161 -27.57 -18.89 -11.57
N LYS A 162 -26.62 -18.11 -11.01
CA LYS A 162 -25.28 -17.87 -11.55
C LYS A 162 -24.25 -18.92 -11.09
N GLU A 163 -24.71 -20.03 -10.50
CA GLU A 163 -23.89 -21.16 -10.06
C GLU A 163 -22.96 -20.88 -8.87
N TYR A 164 -23.23 -19.81 -8.10
CA TYR A 164 -22.56 -19.58 -6.82
C TYR A 164 -23.20 -20.41 -5.69
N SER A 165 -22.35 -21.03 -4.87
CA SER A 165 -22.80 -21.77 -3.69
C SER A 165 -23.21 -20.85 -2.54
N ASP A 166 -24.08 -21.33 -1.64
CA ASP A 166 -24.43 -20.61 -0.41
C ASP A 166 -23.19 -20.18 0.39
N THR A 167 -22.16 -21.03 0.42
CA THR A 167 -20.91 -20.76 1.12
C THR A 167 -20.11 -19.62 0.50
N GLU A 168 -20.12 -19.47 -0.82
CA GLU A 168 -19.46 -18.34 -1.50
C GLU A 168 -20.20 -17.03 -1.23
N ILE A 169 -21.54 -17.06 -1.28
CA ILE A 169 -22.39 -15.88 -1.01
C ILE A 169 -22.22 -15.41 0.45
N GLU A 170 -22.13 -16.36 1.40
CA GLU A 170 -21.83 -16.06 2.81
C GLU A 170 -20.41 -15.50 2.98
N LYS A 171 -19.39 -16.09 2.35
CA LYS A 171 -17.99 -15.62 2.40
C LYS A 171 -17.81 -14.23 1.78
N ALA A 172 -18.62 -13.89 0.77
CA ALA A 172 -18.70 -12.53 0.21
C ALA A 172 -19.41 -11.54 1.15
N GLY A 173 -19.99 -12.04 2.25
CA GLY A 173 -20.72 -11.24 3.24
C GLY A 173 -22.10 -10.79 2.78
N LEU A 174 -22.67 -11.41 1.74
CA LEU A 174 -23.96 -11.01 1.15
C LEU A 174 -25.16 -11.76 1.72
N SER A 175 -24.92 -12.90 2.38
CA SER A 175 -25.93 -13.70 3.06
C SER A 175 -25.64 -13.80 4.57
N ILE A 176 -26.68 -14.05 5.36
CA ILE A 176 -26.61 -14.36 6.78
C ILE A 176 -27.31 -15.70 7.01
N GLN A 177 -26.67 -16.59 7.77
CA GLN A 177 -27.28 -17.86 8.15
C GLN A 177 -28.37 -17.63 9.22
N GLY A 178 -29.62 -17.96 8.88
CA GLY A 178 -30.76 -17.93 9.80
C GLY A 178 -31.23 -19.32 10.23
N SER A 179 -32.15 -19.37 11.20
CA SER A 179 -32.75 -20.62 11.69
C SER A 179 -33.58 -21.37 10.63
N ARG A 180 -34.10 -20.66 9.62
CA ARG A 180 -34.86 -21.21 8.50
C ARG A 180 -34.05 -21.31 7.19
N GLY A 181 -32.72 -21.17 7.28
CA GLY A 181 -31.81 -21.13 6.15
C GLY A 181 -31.18 -19.76 5.90
N PRO A 182 -30.31 -19.65 4.88
CA PRO A 182 -29.64 -18.41 4.51
C PRO A 182 -30.63 -17.37 3.99
N TYR A 183 -30.34 -16.10 4.27
CA TYR A 183 -31.12 -14.97 3.80
C TYR A 183 -30.24 -13.76 3.46
N ASP A 184 -30.73 -12.88 2.60
CA ASP A 184 -30.01 -11.70 2.11
C ASP A 184 -29.70 -10.72 3.25
N ARG A 185 -28.42 -10.31 3.35
CA ARG A 185 -27.96 -9.31 4.32
C ARG A 185 -28.58 -7.94 4.07
N PHE A 186 -28.64 -7.54 2.81
CA PHE A 186 -29.14 -6.24 2.39
C PHE A 186 -30.59 -6.37 1.93
N ARG A 187 -31.49 -5.68 2.62
CA ARG A 187 -32.93 -5.63 2.31
C ARG A 187 -33.46 -4.23 2.54
N SER A 188 -34.32 -3.75 1.65
CA SER A 188 -34.87 -2.39 1.66
C SER A 188 -33.79 -1.34 1.84
N ARG A 189 -32.75 -1.37 0.99
CA ARG A 189 -31.58 -0.49 1.15
C ARG A 189 -31.13 0.12 -0.16
N ILE A 190 -30.76 1.40 -0.12
CA ILE A 190 -29.90 2.00 -1.14
C ILE A 190 -28.50 1.41 -0.96
N ILE A 191 -27.93 0.90 -2.05
CA ILE A 191 -26.67 0.18 -2.06
C ILE A 191 -25.56 1.05 -2.66
N PHE A 192 -24.42 1.06 -1.97
CA PHE A 192 -23.19 1.74 -2.38
C PHE A 192 -22.08 0.68 -2.54
N PRO A 193 -21.69 0.31 -3.78
CA PRO A 193 -20.59 -0.62 -4.01
C PRO A 193 -19.28 -0.12 -3.41
N LEU A 194 -18.55 -1.00 -2.73
CA LEU A 194 -17.25 -0.71 -2.16
C LEU A 194 -16.18 -1.19 -3.14
N GLU A 195 -15.44 -0.28 -3.76
CA GLU A 195 -14.48 -0.57 -4.83
C GLU A 195 -13.04 -0.42 -4.37
N ASP A 196 -12.16 -1.32 -4.81
CA ASP A 196 -10.72 -1.16 -4.61
C ASP A 196 -10.11 -0.07 -5.52
N SER A 197 -8.78 0.07 -5.43
CA SER A 197 -7.97 1.01 -6.20
C SER A 197 -8.06 0.86 -7.72
N LEU A 198 -8.59 -0.28 -8.20
CA LEU A 198 -8.76 -0.68 -9.59
C LEU A 198 -10.24 -0.66 -10.02
N GLY A 199 -11.17 -0.31 -9.12
CA GLY A 199 -12.61 -0.26 -9.41
C GLY A 199 -13.34 -1.60 -9.23
N ARG A 200 -12.69 -2.64 -8.68
CA ARG A 200 -13.33 -3.94 -8.45
C ARG A 200 -14.16 -3.91 -7.17
N VAL A 201 -15.37 -4.47 -7.22
CA VAL A 201 -16.29 -4.49 -6.07
C VAL A 201 -15.81 -5.49 -5.01
N LEU A 202 -15.53 -5.01 -3.81
CA LEU A 202 -15.12 -5.77 -2.62
C LEU A 202 -16.31 -6.17 -1.73
N GLY A 203 -17.41 -5.42 -1.82
CA GLY A 203 -18.57 -5.52 -0.95
C GLY A 203 -19.49 -4.31 -1.12
N PHE A 204 -20.35 -4.06 -0.13
CA PHE A 204 -21.40 -3.05 -0.22
C PHE A 204 -21.62 -2.32 1.12
N GLY A 205 -21.88 -1.02 1.03
CA GLY A 205 -22.59 -0.25 2.05
C GLY A 205 -24.09 -0.20 1.72
N GLY A 206 -24.94 -0.20 2.74
CA GLY A 206 -26.39 -0.24 2.58
C GLY A 206 -27.11 0.71 3.53
N ARG A 207 -27.76 1.74 2.99
CA ARG A 207 -28.59 2.66 3.76
C ARG A 207 -30.03 2.20 3.76
N LEU A 208 -30.65 2.08 4.94
CA LEU A 208 -32.06 1.73 5.06
C LEU A 208 -32.92 2.72 4.27
N PHE A 209 -33.77 2.15 3.41
CA PHE A 209 -34.79 2.83 2.63
C PHE A 209 -36.15 2.37 3.15
N GLU A 210 -36.91 3.32 3.68
CA GLU A 210 -38.28 3.11 4.13
C GLU A 210 -39.20 3.67 3.06
N ASP A 211 -39.95 2.80 2.41
CA ASP A 211 -40.95 3.21 1.44
C ASP A 211 -42.14 3.82 2.20
N PRO A 212 -42.53 5.08 1.93
CA PRO A 212 -43.66 5.73 2.58
C PRO A 212 -44.99 4.97 2.45
N GLY A 213 -45.11 4.04 1.50
CA GLY A 213 -46.33 3.27 1.23
C GLY A 213 -46.39 1.86 1.86
N THR A 214 -45.33 1.39 2.52
CA THR A 214 -45.32 0.04 3.12
C THR A 214 -45.19 0.09 4.64
N SER A 215 -45.91 -0.82 5.32
CA SER A 215 -45.72 -1.06 6.75
C SER A 215 -44.25 -1.37 7.03
N SER A 216 -43.69 -0.82 8.11
CA SER A 216 -42.26 -0.90 8.47
C SER A 216 -41.62 -2.23 8.07
N PRO A 217 -40.43 -2.19 7.44
CA PRO A 217 -39.87 -3.33 6.72
C PRO A 217 -39.82 -4.58 7.61
N SER A 218 -40.49 -5.64 7.15
CA SER A 218 -40.72 -6.84 7.96
C SER A 218 -39.39 -7.48 8.38
N GLY A 219 -39.00 -7.28 9.65
CA GLY A 219 -37.79 -7.89 10.22
C GLY A 219 -36.45 -7.21 9.91
N SER A 220 -36.42 -5.91 9.58
CA SER A 220 -35.17 -5.15 9.48
C SER A 220 -34.61 -4.75 10.84
N THR A 221 -33.92 -5.66 11.53
CA THR A 221 -33.29 -5.42 12.84
C THR A 221 -31.92 -4.69 12.76
N GLY A 222 -31.68 -3.90 11.72
CA GLY A 222 -30.36 -3.32 11.42
C GLY A 222 -30.31 -1.80 11.51
N GLY A 223 -29.12 -1.26 11.81
CA GLY A 223 -28.88 0.19 11.85
C GLY A 223 -29.19 0.92 10.52
N LYS A 224 -29.29 2.25 10.60
CA LYS A 224 -29.54 3.16 9.47
C LYS A 224 -28.58 2.91 8.30
N TYR A 225 -27.33 2.60 8.60
CA TYR A 225 -26.33 2.10 7.65
C TYR A 225 -25.75 0.77 8.13
N ILE A 226 -25.51 -0.13 7.19
CA ILE A 226 -24.76 -1.37 7.41
C ILE A 226 -23.75 -1.55 6.29
N ASN A 227 -22.61 -2.18 6.58
CA ASN A 227 -21.61 -2.54 5.57
C ASN A 227 -21.46 -4.06 5.53
N THR A 228 -20.91 -4.56 4.42
CA THR A 228 -20.32 -5.90 4.34
C THR A 228 -19.39 -6.12 5.56
N PRO A 229 -19.46 -7.27 6.24
CA PRO A 229 -18.54 -7.60 7.33
C PRO A 229 -17.10 -7.78 6.81
N GLN A 230 -16.13 -8.04 7.70
CA GLN A 230 -14.79 -8.44 7.26
C GLN A 230 -14.88 -9.67 6.34
N THR A 231 -14.28 -9.60 5.16
CA THR A 231 -14.18 -10.74 4.22
C THR A 231 -12.76 -10.87 3.71
N ALA A 232 -12.50 -11.88 2.87
CA ALA A 232 -11.22 -11.98 2.16
C ALA A 232 -10.97 -10.78 1.22
N LEU A 233 -12.03 -10.13 0.71
CA LEU A 233 -11.93 -9.00 -0.22
C LEU A 233 -12.00 -7.63 0.48
N TYR A 234 -12.67 -7.56 1.63
CA TYR A 234 -12.98 -6.29 2.29
C TYR A 234 -12.43 -6.25 3.71
N ASP A 235 -11.48 -5.32 3.93
CA ASP A 235 -10.97 -4.97 5.25
C ASP A 235 -11.43 -3.58 5.67
N LYS A 236 -12.35 -3.56 6.63
CA LYS A 236 -13.01 -2.36 7.15
C LYS A 236 -12.03 -1.40 7.84
N SER A 237 -10.89 -1.88 8.33
CA SER A 237 -9.88 -1.08 9.02
C SER A 237 -8.91 -0.37 8.08
N ARG A 238 -8.92 -0.73 6.79
CA ARG A 238 -8.00 -0.23 5.75
C ARG A 238 -8.73 0.41 4.56
N TYR A 239 -10.04 0.22 4.44
CA TYR A 239 -10.82 0.68 3.30
C TYR A 239 -11.32 2.12 3.44
N LEU A 240 -11.13 2.91 2.38
CA LEU A 240 -11.66 4.27 2.23
C LEU A 240 -12.57 4.34 1.01
N TYR A 241 -13.83 4.70 1.23
CA TYR A 241 -14.81 4.82 0.15
C TYR A 241 -14.42 5.95 -0.81
N GLY A 242 -14.60 5.70 -2.10
CA GLY A 242 -14.34 6.66 -3.18
C GLY A 242 -12.86 6.95 -3.47
N LEU A 243 -11.92 6.28 -2.78
CA LEU A 243 -10.48 6.55 -2.94
C LEU A 243 -10.01 6.40 -4.40
N ALA A 244 -10.45 5.35 -5.10
CA ALA A 244 -10.09 5.13 -6.51
C ALA A 244 -10.53 6.28 -7.41
N LYS A 245 -11.77 6.77 -7.20
CA LYS A 245 -12.35 7.89 -7.94
C LYS A 245 -11.70 9.23 -7.57
N ALA A 246 -11.20 9.36 -6.35
CA ALA A 246 -10.60 10.60 -5.87
C ALA A 246 -9.13 10.80 -6.27
N LYS A 247 -8.43 9.76 -6.77
CA LYS A 247 -6.99 9.81 -7.05
C LYS A 247 -6.58 11.01 -7.90
N GLU A 248 -7.29 11.25 -9.01
CA GLU A 248 -6.97 12.35 -9.91
C GLU A 248 -7.23 13.72 -9.26
N GLY A 249 -8.36 13.86 -8.57
CA GLY A 249 -8.69 15.06 -7.81
C GLY A 249 -7.62 15.38 -6.77
N ILE A 250 -7.19 14.37 -6.00
CA ILE A 250 -6.14 14.48 -4.98
C ILE A 250 -4.83 14.91 -5.61
N HIS A 251 -4.45 14.33 -6.76
CA HIS A 251 -3.23 14.71 -7.47
C HIS A 251 -3.26 16.17 -7.91
N ARG A 252 -4.37 16.64 -8.50
CA ARG A 252 -4.52 18.02 -8.98
C ARG A 252 -4.54 19.03 -7.83
N LYS A 253 -5.29 18.75 -6.76
CA LYS A 253 -5.47 19.66 -5.62
C LYS A 253 -4.34 19.57 -4.59
N LYS A 254 -3.54 18.50 -4.64
CA LYS A 254 -2.49 18.16 -3.65
C LYS A 254 -3.00 18.13 -2.22
N SER A 255 -4.28 17.79 -2.03
CA SER A 255 -4.90 17.65 -0.72
C SER A 255 -6.03 16.63 -0.80
N ILE A 256 -6.38 16.06 0.34
CA ILE A 256 -7.47 15.09 0.49
C ILE A 256 -8.53 15.70 1.38
N VAL A 257 -9.80 15.66 0.99
CA VAL A 257 -10.93 16.00 1.86
C VAL A 257 -11.48 14.71 2.45
N LEU A 258 -11.49 14.59 3.78
CA LEU A 258 -11.98 13.43 4.50
C LEU A 258 -13.35 13.73 5.11
N VAL A 259 -14.36 12.99 4.69
CA VAL A 259 -15.75 13.09 5.16
C VAL A 259 -16.19 11.77 5.83
N GLU A 260 -17.33 11.80 6.52
CA GLU A 260 -17.81 10.64 7.29
C GLU A 260 -18.55 9.62 6.44
N GLY A 261 -19.51 10.06 5.62
CA GLY A 261 -20.49 9.19 4.97
C GLY A 261 -20.34 9.05 3.46
N TYR A 262 -21.07 8.06 2.92
CA TYR A 262 -21.18 7.82 1.48
C TYR A 262 -21.75 9.03 0.73
N LEU A 263 -22.85 9.62 1.22
CA LEU A 263 -23.49 10.75 0.56
C LEU A 263 -22.67 12.02 0.60
N ASP A 264 -21.97 12.29 1.71
CA ASP A 264 -21.07 13.43 1.83
C ASP A 264 -20.01 13.40 0.73
N LEU A 265 -19.46 12.20 0.47
CA LEU A 265 -18.50 12.00 -0.61
C LEU A 265 -19.14 12.19 -1.98
N ILE A 266 -20.23 11.48 -2.24
CA ILE A 266 -20.88 11.48 -3.56
C ILE A 266 -21.28 12.90 -3.95
N LEU A 267 -21.90 13.64 -3.02
CA LEU A 267 -22.33 15.01 -3.25
C LEU A 267 -21.13 15.97 -3.30
N SER A 268 -20.06 15.73 -2.56
CA SER A 268 -18.81 16.51 -2.71
C SER A 268 -18.21 16.36 -4.10
N HIS A 269 -18.16 15.14 -4.64
CA HIS A 269 -17.72 14.89 -6.02
C HIS A 269 -18.65 15.58 -7.03
N GLN A 270 -19.97 15.47 -6.84
CA GLN A 270 -20.98 16.17 -7.65
C GLN A 270 -20.80 17.69 -7.63
N ALA A 271 -20.36 18.25 -6.50
CA ALA A 271 -20.06 19.68 -6.35
C ALA A 271 -18.70 20.09 -6.94
N GLY A 272 -17.91 19.17 -7.49
CA GLY A 272 -16.57 19.42 -8.06
C GLY A 272 -15.41 19.31 -7.06
N VAL A 273 -15.67 18.83 -5.84
CA VAL A 273 -14.64 18.51 -4.84
C VAL A 273 -14.25 17.03 -4.97
N GLU A 274 -13.65 16.70 -6.10
CA GLU A 274 -13.30 15.32 -6.49
C GLU A 274 -12.17 14.71 -5.66
N ASN A 275 -11.46 15.50 -4.86
CA ASN A 275 -10.43 15.01 -3.95
C ASN A 275 -10.98 14.51 -2.59
N THR A 276 -12.27 14.17 -2.55
CA THR A 276 -12.98 13.72 -1.34
C THR A 276 -12.95 12.20 -1.19
N VAL A 277 -12.65 11.72 0.02
CA VAL A 277 -12.67 10.30 0.44
C VAL A 277 -13.44 10.14 1.74
N ALA A 278 -14.04 8.96 1.98
CA ALA A 278 -14.89 8.75 3.16
C ALA A 278 -14.52 7.50 3.95
N VAL A 279 -14.64 7.61 5.28
CA VAL A 279 -14.42 6.50 6.19
C VAL A 279 -15.63 5.54 6.18
N SER A 280 -16.84 6.08 6.03
CA SER A 280 -18.09 5.38 5.72
C SER A 280 -18.47 4.23 6.66
N GLY A 281 -18.80 4.57 7.91
CA GLY A 281 -19.34 3.62 8.89
C GLY A 281 -18.29 2.92 9.75
N THR A 282 -17.07 3.48 9.83
CA THR A 282 -15.98 3.07 10.74
C THR A 282 -15.39 4.26 11.47
N ALA A 283 -14.67 4.00 12.55
CA ALA A 283 -13.75 4.98 13.10
C ALA A 283 -12.52 5.08 12.19
N LEU A 284 -11.96 6.29 12.04
CA LEU A 284 -10.69 6.48 11.35
C LEU A 284 -9.58 5.72 12.09
N THR A 285 -8.79 4.94 11.35
CA THR A 285 -7.72 4.10 11.88
C THR A 285 -6.35 4.64 11.44
N GLU A 286 -5.29 4.15 12.08
CA GLU A 286 -3.91 4.42 11.65
C GLU A 286 -3.63 3.89 10.25
N SER A 287 -4.18 2.73 9.88
CA SER A 287 -4.02 2.16 8.55
C SER A 287 -4.62 3.06 7.47
N HIS A 288 -5.78 3.68 7.72
CA HIS A 288 -6.33 4.70 6.82
C HIS A 288 -5.36 5.89 6.67
N ILE A 289 -4.85 6.42 7.78
CA ILE A 289 -3.90 7.54 7.77
C ILE A 289 -2.63 7.20 6.99
N LYS A 290 -2.06 5.99 7.16
CA LYS A 290 -0.90 5.50 6.40
C LYS A 290 -1.18 5.46 4.90
N ILE A 291 -2.35 4.94 4.49
CA ILE A 291 -2.77 4.91 3.08
C ILE A 291 -2.87 6.32 2.51
N LEU A 292 -3.55 7.23 3.21
CA LEU A 292 -3.70 8.62 2.79
C LEU A 292 -2.34 9.33 2.67
N ARG A 293 -1.41 9.04 3.59
CA ARG A 293 -0.10 9.71 3.68
C ARG A 293 0.81 9.39 2.50
N ARG A 294 0.64 8.19 1.91
CA ARG A 294 1.33 7.77 0.69
C ARG A 294 0.87 8.55 -0.54
N ILE A 295 -0.32 9.17 -0.49
CA ILE A 295 -0.96 9.82 -1.63
C ILE A 295 -0.81 11.35 -1.55
N SER A 296 -0.94 11.94 -0.35
CA SER A 296 -0.82 13.38 -0.14
C SER A 296 -0.24 13.74 1.23
N ASP A 297 0.36 14.92 1.33
CA ASP A 297 0.83 15.52 2.58
C ASP A 297 -0.23 16.39 3.26
N SER A 298 -1.35 16.72 2.59
CA SER A 298 -2.38 17.62 3.14
C SER A 298 -3.73 16.92 3.30
N LEU A 299 -4.30 17.01 4.51
CA LEU A 299 -5.58 16.41 4.86
C LEU A 299 -6.53 17.50 5.39
N ILE A 300 -7.70 17.59 4.78
CA ILE A 300 -8.77 18.51 5.14
C ILE A 300 -9.89 17.69 5.76
N PHE A 301 -10.21 17.94 7.02
CA PHE A 301 -11.29 17.26 7.72
C PHE A 301 -12.60 18.03 7.59
N SER A 302 -13.67 17.28 7.34
CA SER A 302 -15.04 17.77 7.42
C SER A 302 -15.88 16.79 8.23
N PHE A 303 -15.86 16.98 9.55
CA PHE A 303 -16.60 16.16 10.52
C PHE A 303 -17.61 17.03 11.27
N ASP A 304 -18.67 16.39 11.77
CA ASP A 304 -19.70 17.08 12.54
C ASP A 304 -19.09 17.65 13.82
N VAL A 305 -19.28 18.96 14.03
CA VAL A 305 -18.65 19.70 15.15
C VAL A 305 -19.50 19.64 16.43
N ASP A 306 -20.33 18.62 16.59
CA ASP A 306 -21.08 18.38 17.82
C ASP A 306 -20.16 17.88 18.96
N ARG A 307 -20.65 17.86 20.21
CA ARG A 307 -19.81 17.51 21.37
C ARG A 307 -19.22 16.10 21.29
N ALA A 308 -19.89 15.15 20.64
CA ALA A 308 -19.39 13.79 20.45
C ALA A 308 -18.38 13.72 19.29
N GLY A 309 -18.65 14.46 18.22
CA GLY A 309 -17.82 14.65 17.04
C GLY A 309 -16.53 15.40 17.33
N ILE A 310 -16.48 16.31 18.32
CA ILE A 310 -15.25 17.01 18.72
C ILE A 310 -14.20 16.03 19.29
N GLU A 311 -14.57 15.07 20.13
CA GLU A 311 -13.63 14.07 20.67
C GLU A 311 -13.17 13.08 19.60
N ALA A 312 -14.09 12.63 18.74
CA ALA A 312 -13.75 11.80 17.58
C ALA A 312 -12.83 12.54 16.61
N SER A 313 -13.11 13.82 16.35
CA SER A 313 -12.29 14.72 15.53
C SER A 313 -10.91 14.91 16.16
N ARG A 314 -10.80 15.17 17.47
CA ARG A 314 -9.52 15.30 18.16
C ARG A 314 -8.64 14.05 18.02
N ARG A 315 -9.24 12.86 18.12
CA ARG A 315 -8.52 11.60 17.88
C ARG A 315 -8.04 11.50 16.44
N ALA A 316 -8.93 11.74 15.47
CA ALA A 316 -8.62 11.66 14.05
C ALA A 316 -7.53 12.66 13.62
N LEU A 317 -7.63 13.91 14.08
CA LEU A 317 -6.63 14.95 13.89
C LEU A 317 -5.30 14.55 14.52
N GLY A 318 -5.37 13.97 15.73
CA GLY A 318 -4.18 13.50 16.41
C GLY A 318 -3.44 12.42 15.62
N LEU A 319 -4.14 11.47 15.00
CA LEU A 319 -3.52 10.48 14.12
C LEU A 319 -2.88 11.12 12.89
N ALA A 320 -3.53 12.13 12.30
CA ALA A 320 -3.00 12.84 11.14
C ALA A 320 -1.75 13.68 11.48
N HIS A 321 -1.76 14.37 12.62
CA HIS A 321 -0.60 15.14 13.11
C HIS A 321 0.60 14.23 13.41
N THR A 322 0.37 13.09 14.04
CA THR A 322 1.43 12.09 14.28
C THR A 322 2.02 11.54 12.97
N ALA A 323 1.21 11.47 11.91
CA ALA A 323 1.66 11.08 10.57
C ALA A 323 2.22 12.24 9.73
N ASP A 324 2.47 13.41 10.33
CA ASP A 324 3.12 14.56 9.69
C ASP A 324 2.31 15.11 8.50
N PHE A 325 0.98 15.17 8.64
CA PHE A 325 0.12 15.85 7.68
C PHE A 325 0.04 17.36 7.95
N THR A 326 -0.09 18.15 6.89
CA THR A 326 -0.67 19.49 6.99
C THR A 326 -2.19 19.37 7.15
N VAL A 327 -2.68 19.57 8.37
CA VAL A 327 -4.08 19.34 8.72
C VAL A 327 -4.91 20.62 8.69
N ARG A 328 -6.01 20.59 7.93
CA ARG A 328 -7.01 21.66 7.84
C ARG A 328 -8.40 21.15 8.20
N ILE A 329 -9.30 22.07 8.54
CA ILE A 329 -10.68 21.79 8.93
C ILE A 329 -11.62 22.71 8.16
N VAL A 330 -12.68 22.14 7.62
CA VAL A 330 -13.80 22.89 7.06
C VAL A 330 -14.67 23.37 8.22
N ASP A 331 -14.84 24.69 8.32
CA ASP A 331 -15.69 25.31 9.34
C ASP A 331 -17.13 25.32 8.85
N ILE A 332 -17.93 24.35 9.33
CA ILE A 332 -19.35 24.25 8.97
C ILE A 332 -20.21 24.88 10.07
N GLU A 333 -20.83 26.01 9.74
CA GLU A 333 -21.78 26.67 10.62
C GLU A 333 -23.12 25.92 10.69
N GLY A 334 -23.70 25.81 11.88
CA GLY A 334 -25.04 25.24 12.08
C GLY A 334 -25.12 23.72 12.09
N GLY A 335 -24.00 22.99 12.10
CA GLY A 335 -23.98 21.52 12.27
C GLY A 335 -24.63 20.75 11.13
N LYS A 336 -24.53 21.28 9.91
CA LYS A 336 -24.95 20.58 8.68
C LYS A 336 -23.85 19.64 8.22
N ASP A 337 -24.21 18.53 7.59
CA ASP A 337 -23.24 17.67 6.91
C ASP A 337 -22.91 18.22 5.49
N PRO A 338 -21.81 17.78 4.86
CA PRO A 338 -21.48 18.18 3.49
C PRO A 338 -22.61 17.91 2.50
N ALA A 339 -23.33 16.80 2.67
CA ALA A 339 -24.48 16.46 1.83
C ALA A 339 -25.58 17.55 1.85
N ASP A 340 -25.95 18.02 3.03
CA ASP A 340 -26.96 19.04 3.25
C ASP A 340 -26.48 20.41 2.73
N ILE A 341 -25.19 20.73 2.88
CA ILE A 341 -24.61 21.95 2.29
C ILE A 341 -24.66 21.90 0.77
N VAL A 342 -24.21 20.81 0.14
CA VAL A 342 -24.20 20.69 -1.32
C VAL A 342 -25.61 20.76 -1.89
N CYS A 343 -26.58 20.14 -1.23
CA CYS A 343 -27.98 20.18 -1.64
C CYS A 343 -28.56 21.60 -1.61
N ALA A 344 -28.15 22.41 -0.64
CA ALA A 344 -28.56 23.81 -0.54
C ALA A 344 -27.78 24.73 -1.50
N ASP A 345 -26.45 24.62 -1.53
CA ASP A 345 -25.54 25.42 -2.36
C ASP A 345 -24.19 24.70 -2.56
N SER A 346 -24.03 24.08 -3.74
CA SER A 346 -22.78 23.41 -4.13
C SER A 346 -21.57 24.34 -4.28
N ALA A 347 -21.78 25.62 -4.61
CA ALA A 347 -20.69 26.60 -4.71
C ALA A 347 -20.19 27.01 -3.33
N HIS A 348 -21.10 27.09 -2.36
CA HIS A 348 -20.74 27.32 -0.97
C HIS A 348 -19.86 26.20 -0.42
N TRP A 349 -20.19 24.93 -0.69
CA TRP A 349 -19.35 23.79 -0.28
C TRP A 349 -17.92 23.89 -0.82
N ARG A 350 -17.76 24.16 -2.12
CA ARG A 350 -16.44 24.36 -2.74
C ARG A 350 -15.65 25.47 -2.05
N LYS A 351 -16.30 26.61 -1.80
CA LYS A 351 -15.68 27.75 -1.14
C LYS A 351 -15.23 27.40 0.29
N LEU A 352 -16.06 26.69 1.06
CA LEU A 352 -15.71 26.26 2.42
C LEU A 352 -14.49 25.34 2.44
N VAL A 353 -14.36 24.44 1.48
CA VAL A 353 -13.18 23.56 1.35
C VAL A 353 -11.92 24.35 0.98
N GLU A 354 -12.04 25.35 0.10
CA GLU A 354 -10.93 26.24 -0.27
C GLU A 354 -10.48 27.12 0.90
N GLU A 355 -11.42 27.62 1.70
CA GLU A 355 -11.20 28.45 2.88
C GLU A 355 -10.92 27.64 4.16
N ALA A 356 -10.75 26.31 4.05
CA ALA A 356 -10.49 25.43 5.17
C ALA A 356 -9.28 25.91 5.98
N ARG A 357 -9.45 25.98 7.30
CA ARG A 357 -8.49 26.61 8.22
C ARG A 357 -7.54 25.59 8.80
N GLU A 358 -6.34 26.02 9.17
CA GLU A 358 -5.42 25.16 9.92
C GLU A 358 -6.09 24.70 11.23
N SER A 359 -5.96 23.41 11.53
CA SER A 359 -6.65 22.72 12.61
C SER A 359 -6.44 23.30 14.01
N ILE A 360 -5.20 23.57 14.41
CA ILE A 360 -4.86 24.09 15.75
C ILE A 360 -5.36 25.53 15.87
N SER A 361 -5.20 26.35 14.84
CA SER A 361 -5.76 27.71 14.78
C SER A 361 -7.28 27.72 14.98
N PHE A 362 -7.96 26.80 14.31
CA PHE A 362 -9.42 26.64 14.41
C PHE A 362 -9.85 26.33 15.84
N PHE A 363 -9.27 25.30 16.48
CA PHE A 363 -9.61 24.97 17.86
C PHE A 363 -9.21 26.05 18.85
N LEU A 364 -8.09 26.73 18.63
CA LEU A 364 -7.63 27.82 19.49
C LEU A 364 -8.65 28.96 19.51
N LYS A 365 -9.11 29.40 18.34
CA LYS A 365 -10.15 30.44 18.24
C LYS A 365 -11.46 29.99 18.89
N LYS A 366 -11.88 28.75 18.63
CA LYS A 366 -13.11 28.19 19.23
C LYS A 366 -13.02 28.07 20.75
N SER A 367 -11.87 27.64 21.28
CA SER A 367 -11.64 27.51 22.73
C SER A 367 -11.60 28.88 23.41
N ILE A 368 -10.94 29.88 22.82
CA ILE A 368 -10.95 31.26 23.32
C ILE A 368 -12.38 31.83 23.37
N ALA A 369 -13.17 31.63 22.32
CA ALA A 369 -14.56 32.08 22.28
C ALA A 369 -15.43 31.38 23.34
N SER A 370 -15.20 30.08 23.57
CA SER A 370 -15.99 29.26 24.50
C SER A 370 -15.69 29.55 25.98
N HIS A 371 -14.46 30.01 26.29
CA HIS A 371 -14.01 30.27 27.66
C HIS A 371 -13.76 31.76 27.93
N ALA A 372 -14.33 32.67 27.15
CA ALA A 372 -14.23 34.10 27.46
C ALA A 372 -14.98 34.44 28.77
N PRO A 373 -14.48 35.37 29.61
CA PRO A 373 -13.27 36.18 29.47
C PRO A 373 -11.96 35.45 29.86
N LEU A 374 -10.80 35.98 29.44
CA LEU A 374 -9.48 35.37 29.67
C LEU A 374 -8.95 35.51 31.12
N ASP A 375 -9.71 35.04 32.11
CA ASP A 375 -9.27 34.90 33.51
C ASP A 375 -8.35 33.67 33.71
N PRO A 376 -7.65 33.51 34.85
CA PRO A 376 -6.74 32.38 35.08
C PRO A 376 -7.36 30.98 34.89
N ILE A 377 -8.63 30.77 35.26
CA ILE A 377 -9.32 29.48 35.11
C ILE A 377 -9.58 29.21 33.63
N SER A 378 -10.04 30.23 32.91
CA SER A 378 -10.30 30.17 31.47
C SER A 378 -9.03 29.93 30.65
N LYS A 379 -7.92 30.60 31.00
CA LYS A 379 -6.59 30.35 30.39
C LYS A 379 -6.13 28.91 30.60
N LYS A 380 -6.34 28.35 31.80
CA LYS A 380 -6.03 26.95 32.10
C LYS A 380 -6.86 25.99 31.24
N LYS A 381 -8.16 26.26 31.06
CA LYS A 381 -9.04 25.46 30.19
C LYS A 381 -8.61 25.52 28.72
N ILE A 382 -8.29 26.71 28.20
CA ILE A 382 -7.79 26.87 26.83
C ILE A 382 -6.48 26.09 26.63
N GLY A 383 -5.55 26.16 27.59
CA GLY A 383 -4.33 25.35 27.56
C GLY A 383 -4.63 23.84 27.52
N ALA A 384 -5.55 23.36 28.36
CA ALA A 384 -5.97 21.95 28.36
C ALA A 384 -6.63 21.51 27.04
N ASP A 385 -7.32 22.41 26.35
CA ASP A 385 -7.94 22.13 25.06
C ASP A 385 -6.92 22.05 23.91
N ILE A 386 -5.83 22.83 23.95
CA ILE A 386 -4.95 23.04 22.79
C ILE A 386 -3.63 22.29 22.90
N LEU A 387 -3.02 22.26 24.08
CA LEU A 387 -1.72 21.64 24.28
C LEU A 387 -1.66 20.15 23.89
N PRO A 388 -2.73 19.32 24.07
CA PRO A 388 -2.73 17.95 23.56
C PRO A 388 -2.62 17.83 22.04
N LEU A 389 -3.08 18.83 21.28
CA LEU A 389 -2.92 18.85 19.82
C LEU A 389 -1.48 19.22 19.45
N VAL A 390 -0.93 20.25 20.11
CA VAL A 390 0.46 20.71 19.90
C VAL A 390 1.47 19.62 20.28
N ALA A 391 1.20 18.85 21.35
CA ALA A 391 2.07 17.76 21.79
C ALA A 391 2.25 16.66 20.74
N ARG A 392 1.27 16.46 19.83
CA ARG A 392 1.29 15.42 18.80
C ARG A 392 2.05 15.80 17.54
N LEU A 393 2.44 17.07 17.40
CA LEU A 393 3.24 17.51 16.27
C LEU A 393 4.62 16.81 16.32
N SER A 394 5.10 16.36 15.17
CA SER A 394 6.44 15.78 15.02
C SER A 394 7.53 16.87 15.02
N ASN A 395 7.21 18.05 14.49
CA ASN A 395 8.15 19.11 14.15
C ASN A 395 8.30 20.15 15.29
N GLU A 396 9.52 20.32 15.79
CA GLU A 396 9.82 21.24 16.90
C GLU A 396 9.64 22.72 16.54
N ILE A 397 9.79 23.10 15.27
CA ILE A 397 9.56 24.46 14.80
C ILE A 397 8.06 24.77 14.85
N GLU A 398 7.22 23.84 14.38
CA GLU A 398 5.77 23.97 14.45
C GLU A 398 5.27 24.01 15.91
N LYS A 399 5.79 23.14 16.78
CA LYS A 399 5.50 23.20 18.22
C LYS A 399 5.83 24.57 18.80
N SER A 400 7.02 25.09 18.50
CA SER A 400 7.45 26.41 19.01
C SER A 400 6.56 27.53 18.47
N HIS A 401 6.12 27.46 17.21
CA HIS A 401 5.17 28.40 16.65
C HIS A 401 3.84 28.42 17.42
N TRP A 402 3.24 27.26 17.64
CA TRP A 402 1.96 27.16 18.35
C TRP A 402 2.03 27.53 19.83
N VAL A 403 3.15 27.23 20.49
CA VAL A 403 3.42 27.69 21.86
C VAL A 403 3.45 29.23 21.92
N SER A 404 4.14 29.86 20.96
CA SER A 404 4.21 31.33 20.88
C SER A 404 2.83 31.94 20.59
N GLU A 405 2.09 31.38 19.64
CA GLU A 405 0.78 31.87 19.23
C GLU A 405 -0.25 31.75 20.37
N LEU A 406 -0.27 30.61 21.08
CA LEU A 406 -1.08 30.42 22.27
C LEU A 406 -0.73 31.48 23.33
N GLY A 407 0.56 31.65 23.65
CA GLY A 407 1.03 32.62 24.66
C GLY A 407 0.60 34.05 24.38
N LYS A 408 0.69 34.48 23.11
CA LYS A 408 0.22 35.80 22.67
C LYS A 408 -1.28 35.95 22.88
N LEU A 409 -2.09 34.99 22.43
CA LEU A 409 -3.56 35.10 22.45
C LEU A 409 -4.14 35.03 23.87
N ILE A 410 -3.62 34.17 24.73
CA ILE A 410 -4.10 34.06 26.13
C ILE A 410 -3.31 34.94 27.11
N LYS A 411 -2.33 35.71 26.64
CA LYS A 411 -1.45 36.57 27.44
C LYS A 411 -0.79 35.80 28.59
N VAL A 412 -0.04 34.76 28.25
CA VAL A 412 0.75 33.92 29.17
C VAL A 412 2.17 33.78 28.59
N GLY A 413 3.20 33.85 29.45
CA GLY A 413 4.58 33.69 29.02
C GLY A 413 4.85 32.30 28.44
N GLU A 414 5.62 32.25 27.35
CA GLU A 414 5.90 31.00 26.61
C GLU A 414 6.52 29.92 27.51
N ASP A 415 7.39 30.27 28.45
CA ASP A 415 8.02 29.31 29.37
C ASP A 415 7.01 28.55 30.24
N ALA A 416 5.94 29.23 30.67
CA ALA A 416 4.88 28.59 31.44
C ALA A 416 4.12 27.57 30.56
N ILE A 417 3.88 27.91 29.30
CA ILE A 417 3.21 27.05 28.33
C ILE A 417 4.09 25.84 28.00
N ARG A 418 5.40 26.04 27.75
CA ARG A 418 6.36 24.94 27.52
C ARG A 418 6.38 23.97 28.71
N ARG A 419 6.37 24.48 29.94
CA ARG A 419 6.30 23.63 31.16
C ARG A 419 5.01 22.83 31.25
N GLU A 420 3.86 23.39 30.88
CA GLU A 420 2.61 22.62 30.82
C GLU A 420 2.61 21.60 29.68
N LEU A 421 3.16 21.95 28.50
CA LEU A 421 3.30 21.04 27.37
C LEU A 421 4.14 19.80 27.76
N MET A 422 5.26 19.99 28.46
CA MET A 422 6.11 18.90 28.94
C MET A 422 5.43 17.96 29.96
N LYS A 423 4.37 18.42 30.65
CA LYS A 423 3.61 17.58 31.59
C LYS A 423 2.63 16.66 30.87
N ILE A 424 2.27 16.96 29.62
CA ILE A 424 1.43 16.10 28.81
C ILE A 424 2.27 14.89 28.46
N LYS A 425 2.02 13.77 29.16
CA LYS A 425 2.55 12.48 28.74
C LYS A 425 2.10 12.27 27.30
N GLU A 426 3.02 11.90 26.42
CA GLU A 426 2.69 11.33 25.12
C GLU A 426 1.86 10.07 25.35
N THR A 427 0.55 10.21 25.50
CA THR A 427 -0.37 9.10 25.44
C THR A 427 -0.48 8.71 23.98
N GLY A 428 0.46 7.87 23.56
CA GLY A 428 0.46 7.21 22.27
C GLY A 428 1.58 7.67 21.33
N THR A 429 2.84 7.48 21.71
CA THR A 429 3.73 6.79 20.78
C THR A 429 3.17 5.37 20.66
N VAL A 430 2.17 5.20 19.80
CA VAL A 430 1.79 3.87 19.36
C VAL A 430 2.97 3.43 18.52
N GLU A 431 3.83 2.57 19.09
CA GLU A 431 4.82 1.86 18.31
C GLU A 431 4.09 1.30 17.09
N PHE A 432 4.60 1.62 15.90
CA PHE A 432 4.15 1.00 14.67
C PHE A 432 4.36 -0.51 14.83
N GLN A 433 3.36 -1.23 15.34
CA GLN A 433 3.32 -2.66 15.17
C GLN A 433 3.13 -2.86 13.68
N GLU A 434 4.24 -3.20 13.02
CA GLU A 434 4.21 -3.88 11.75
C GLU A 434 3.23 -5.04 11.92
N ASP A 435 2.06 -4.90 11.29
CA ASP A 435 1.15 -6.02 11.13
C ASP A 435 2.00 -7.16 10.60
N THR A 436 1.95 -8.28 11.32
CA THR A 436 2.70 -9.50 11.06
C THR A 436 2.37 -9.96 9.65
N GLU A 437 3.14 -9.49 8.68
CA GLU A 437 3.02 -9.89 7.31
C GLU A 437 3.49 -11.35 7.20
N LYS A 438 2.64 -12.11 6.52
CA LYS A 438 2.87 -13.46 6.01
C LYS A 438 4.36 -13.67 5.77
N LYS A 439 4.91 -14.80 6.25
CA LYS A 439 6.26 -15.30 5.95
C LYS A 439 6.65 -14.93 4.51
N GLU A 440 7.34 -13.82 4.34
CA GLU A 440 8.04 -13.51 3.11
C GLU A 440 9.06 -14.63 2.93
N ALA A 441 9.32 -15.02 1.69
CA ALA A 441 10.44 -15.89 1.39
C ALA A 441 11.69 -15.30 2.08
N PRO A 442 12.47 -16.10 2.83
CA PRO A 442 13.59 -15.58 3.60
C PRO A 442 14.47 -14.72 2.69
N LEU A 443 14.78 -13.50 3.13
CA LEU A 443 15.66 -12.59 2.41
C LEU A 443 16.90 -13.35 1.92
N PRO A 444 17.34 -13.15 0.67
CA PRO A 444 18.48 -13.87 0.13
C PRO A 444 19.69 -13.67 1.04
N SER A 445 20.38 -14.77 1.35
CA SER A 445 21.55 -14.78 2.22
C SER A 445 22.60 -13.81 1.69
N ARG A 446 23.51 -13.34 2.56
CA ARG A 446 24.61 -12.45 2.15
C ARG A 446 25.40 -13.01 0.96
N ARG A 447 25.56 -14.34 0.92
CA ARG A 447 26.18 -15.08 -0.18
C ARG A 447 25.36 -15.00 -1.48
N ALA A 448 24.05 -15.24 -1.42
CA ALA A 448 23.15 -15.11 -2.57
C ALA A 448 23.17 -13.70 -3.18
N ARG A 449 23.19 -12.65 -2.33
CA ARG A 449 23.28 -11.25 -2.80
C ARG A 449 24.61 -10.95 -3.51
N LEU A 450 25.72 -11.52 -3.05
CA LEU A 450 27.02 -11.36 -3.70
C LEU A 450 27.04 -12.08 -5.04
N GLU A 451 26.49 -13.30 -5.12
CA GLU A 451 26.36 -14.06 -6.37
C GLU A 451 25.53 -13.30 -7.41
N GLU A 452 24.39 -12.76 -7.00
CA GLU A 452 23.53 -11.91 -7.84
C GLU A 452 24.27 -10.67 -8.36
N ARG A 453 25.01 -9.96 -7.51
CA ARG A 453 25.82 -8.81 -7.92
C ARG A 453 26.93 -9.20 -8.89
N ILE A 454 27.66 -10.29 -8.63
CA ILE A 454 28.72 -10.80 -9.52
C ILE A 454 28.11 -11.14 -10.89
N ALA A 455 26.98 -11.84 -10.92
CA ALA A 455 26.27 -12.16 -12.16
C ALA A 455 25.83 -10.89 -12.92
N GLY A 456 25.25 -9.89 -12.23
CA GLY A 456 24.86 -8.61 -12.81
C GLY A 456 26.03 -7.85 -13.46
N PHE A 457 27.19 -7.83 -12.80
CA PHE A 457 28.41 -7.21 -13.35
C PHE A 457 28.92 -7.93 -14.60
N ILE A 458 28.95 -9.26 -14.61
CA ILE A 458 29.37 -10.05 -15.79
C ILE A 458 28.38 -9.91 -16.95
N LEU A 459 27.08 -9.80 -16.66
CA LEU A 459 26.05 -9.59 -17.69
C LEU A 459 26.25 -8.24 -18.41
N LEU A 460 26.64 -7.20 -17.66
CA LEU A 460 26.97 -5.88 -18.21
C LEU A 460 28.31 -5.84 -18.93
N ASP A 461 29.33 -6.47 -18.36
CA ASP A 461 30.68 -6.55 -18.92
C ASP A 461 31.22 -7.98 -18.84
N PRO A 462 31.06 -8.77 -19.92
CA PRO A 462 31.54 -10.15 -19.96
C PRO A 462 33.04 -10.30 -19.75
N GLY A 463 33.84 -9.24 -19.99
CA GLY A 463 35.29 -9.27 -19.79
C GLY A 463 35.66 -9.51 -18.33
N LEU A 464 34.81 -9.09 -17.38
CA LEU A 464 35.05 -9.24 -15.95
C LEU A 464 35.15 -10.71 -15.52
N ALA A 465 34.47 -11.63 -16.20
CA ALA A 465 34.54 -13.07 -15.89
C ALA A 465 35.95 -13.65 -15.99
N SER A 466 36.87 -12.99 -16.72
CA SER A 466 38.27 -13.42 -16.86
C SER A 466 39.19 -12.98 -15.71
N LEU A 467 38.73 -12.08 -14.84
CA LEU A 467 39.56 -11.48 -13.78
C LEU A 467 39.73 -12.38 -12.54
N GLY A 468 38.95 -13.46 -12.42
CA GLY A 468 39.09 -14.43 -11.33
C GLY A 468 38.07 -15.57 -11.44
N ASP A 469 38.24 -16.62 -10.64
CA ASP A 469 37.27 -17.74 -10.58
C ASP A 469 35.92 -17.25 -10.04
N ILE A 470 34.92 -17.30 -10.91
CA ILE A 470 33.52 -16.96 -10.66
C ILE A 470 32.78 -18.15 -10.00
N PRO A 471 31.61 -17.91 -9.36
CA PRO A 471 30.83 -18.98 -8.76
C PRO A 471 30.43 -20.07 -9.76
N THR A 472 30.54 -21.34 -9.35
CA THR A 472 29.97 -22.47 -10.09
C THR A 472 28.63 -22.88 -9.50
N ARG A 473 27.77 -23.57 -10.28
CA ARG A 473 26.42 -23.96 -9.81
C ARG A 473 26.39 -24.71 -8.47
N PRO A 474 27.28 -25.69 -8.19
CA PRO A 474 27.32 -26.36 -6.89
C PRO A 474 27.67 -25.42 -5.71
N GLU A 475 28.27 -24.28 -6.01
CA GLU A 475 28.69 -23.27 -5.04
C GLU A 475 27.69 -22.11 -4.94
N CYS A 476 26.61 -22.10 -5.72
CA CYS A 476 25.63 -21.03 -5.67
C CYS A 476 24.58 -21.30 -4.59
N ALA A 477 24.26 -20.26 -3.81
CA ALA A 477 23.18 -20.27 -2.84
C ALA A 477 21.79 -20.27 -3.50
N LEU A 478 21.68 -19.71 -4.72
CA LEU A 478 20.44 -19.67 -5.51
C LEU A 478 20.57 -20.51 -6.79
N ALA A 479 19.54 -21.32 -7.07
CA ALA A 479 19.50 -22.17 -8.27
C ALA A 479 19.44 -21.35 -9.58
N THR A 480 18.73 -20.22 -9.58
CA THR A 480 18.61 -19.32 -10.74
C THR A 480 19.94 -18.64 -11.06
N THR A 481 20.64 -18.12 -10.05
CA THR A 481 21.98 -17.55 -10.22
C THR A 481 23.00 -18.61 -10.64
N GLY A 482 22.91 -19.83 -10.10
CA GLY A 482 23.72 -20.96 -10.55
C GLY A 482 23.50 -21.33 -12.02
N ALA A 483 22.25 -21.29 -12.48
CA ALA A 483 21.91 -21.49 -13.89
C ALA A 483 22.48 -20.37 -14.78
N LEU A 484 22.50 -19.12 -14.29
CA LEU A 484 23.16 -18.00 -14.98
C LEU A 484 24.67 -18.25 -15.12
N PHE A 485 25.36 -18.59 -14.03
CA PHE A 485 26.81 -18.83 -14.07
C PHE A 485 27.24 -19.99 -14.97
N GLU A 486 26.41 -21.04 -15.15
CA GLU A 486 26.68 -22.08 -16.14
C GLU A 486 26.58 -21.58 -17.59
N ARG A 487 25.72 -20.60 -17.85
CA ARG A 487 25.44 -20.09 -19.20
C ARG A 487 26.29 -18.89 -19.59
N LEU A 488 26.72 -18.07 -18.64
CA LEU A 488 27.55 -16.89 -18.89
C LEU A 488 28.80 -17.19 -19.73
N PRO A 489 29.57 -18.29 -19.49
CA PRO A 489 30.73 -18.66 -20.32
C PRO A 489 30.36 -19.08 -21.75
N THR A 490 29.11 -19.48 -21.99
CA THR A 490 28.63 -19.93 -23.31
C THR A 490 28.11 -18.79 -24.18
N ARG A 491 28.08 -17.54 -23.65
CA ARG A 491 27.67 -16.36 -24.41
C ARG A 491 28.57 -16.20 -25.65
N PRO A 492 28.00 -16.21 -26.87
CA PRO A 492 28.79 -16.06 -28.08
C PRO A 492 29.54 -14.73 -28.10
N GLN A 493 30.79 -14.77 -28.56
CA GLN A 493 31.64 -13.58 -28.64
C GLN A 493 31.03 -12.57 -29.64
N GLY A 494 30.65 -11.38 -29.15
CA GLY A 494 29.98 -10.35 -29.94
C GLY A 494 28.45 -10.36 -29.91
N ALA A 495 27.81 -11.35 -29.24
CA ALA A 495 26.36 -11.34 -29.05
C ALA A 495 25.93 -10.19 -28.12
N THR A 496 24.89 -9.47 -28.52
CA THR A 496 24.24 -8.45 -27.68
C THR A 496 23.66 -9.11 -26.43
N VAL A 497 23.45 -8.31 -25.39
CA VAL A 497 22.82 -8.81 -24.16
C VAL A 497 21.41 -9.32 -24.48
N GLU A 498 20.69 -8.59 -25.32
CA GLU A 498 19.31 -8.89 -25.71
C GLU A 498 19.19 -10.19 -26.51
N GLU A 499 20.22 -10.57 -27.27
CA GLU A 499 20.32 -11.89 -27.90
C GLU A 499 20.58 -12.98 -26.87
N PHE A 500 21.51 -12.75 -25.94
CA PHE A 500 21.83 -13.71 -24.89
C PHE A 500 20.64 -13.98 -23.95
N LEU A 501 19.89 -12.94 -23.57
CA LEU A 501 18.71 -13.07 -22.70
C LEU A 501 17.56 -13.85 -23.37
N ARG A 502 17.44 -13.79 -24.70
CA ARG A 502 16.40 -14.52 -25.44
C ARG A 502 16.62 -16.03 -25.45
N ASP A 503 17.87 -16.48 -25.31
CA ASP A 503 18.24 -17.90 -25.30
C ASP A 503 18.16 -18.53 -23.89
N LEU A 504 17.79 -17.74 -22.87
CA LEU A 504 17.61 -18.20 -21.49
C LEU A 504 16.14 -18.59 -21.21
N PRO A 505 15.90 -19.52 -20.27
CA PRO A 505 14.56 -19.75 -19.71
C PRO A 505 13.94 -18.44 -19.21
N GLU A 506 12.62 -18.28 -19.34
CA GLU A 506 11.91 -17.01 -19.09
C GLU A 506 12.13 -16.46 -17.67
N ASP A 507 12.14 -17.33 -16.66
CA ASP A 507 12.42 -16.99 -15.26
C ASP A 507 13.86 -16.50 -15.07
N VAL A 508 14.82 -17.16 -15.72
CA VAL A 508 16.26 -16.82 -15.69
C VAL A 508 16.53 -15.52 -16.45
N ALA A 509 15.88 -15.30 -17.59
CA ALA A 509 16.00 -14.08 -18.40
C ALA A 509 15.47 -12.84 -17.65
N ARG A 510 14.35 -13.00 -16.93
CA ARG A 510 13.78 -11.96 -16.07
C ARG A 510 14.74 -11.59 -14.94
N ASP A 511 15.30 -12.59 -14.26
CA ASP A 511 16.27 -12.37 -13.18
C ASP A 511 17.53 -11.70 -13.71
N ALA A 512 18.09 -12.15 -14.84
CA ALA A 512 19.23 -11.51 -15.47
C ALA A 512 18.98 -10.04 -15.83
N SER A 513 17.80 -9.71 -16.36
CA SER A 513 17.41 -8.34 -16.69
C SER A 513 17.35 -7.43 -15.44
N ARG A 514 16.82 -7.96 -14.33
CA ARG A 514 16.82 -7.29 -13.02
C ARG A 514 18.25 -7.04 -12.53
N LEU A 515 19.10 -8.09 -12.51
CA LEU A 515 20.48 -8.02 -12.01
C LEU A 515 21.33 -7.03 -12.80
N MET A 516 21.13 -6.96 -14.13
CA MET A 516 21.77 -5.96 -14.97
C MET A 516 21.36 -4.54 -14.61
N PHE A 517 20.07 -4.30 -14.37
CA PHE A 517 19.61 -2.98 -13.94
C PHE A 517 20.18 -2.58 -12.59
N GLU A 518 20.23 -3.51 -11.63
CA GLU A 518 20.87 -3.28 -10.35
C GLU A 518 22.36 -2.91 -10.50
N ALA A 519 23.08 -3.65 -11.35
CA ALA A 519 24.49 -3.41 -11.59
C ALA A 519 24.74 -2.09 -12.34
N GLU A 520 23.87 -1.67 -13.26
CA GLU A 520 24.01 -0.38 -13.94
C GLU A 520 23.87 0.79 -12.99
N ILE A 521 22.86 0.74 -12.11
CA ILE A 521 22.67 1.77 -11.11
C ILE A 521 23.86 1.81 -10.15
N ALA A 522 24.39 0.66 -9.75
CA ALA A 522 25.59 0.60 -8.90
C ALA A 522 26.84 1.19 -9.59
N LEU A 523 26.92 1.11 -10.92
CA LEU A 523 28.05 1.61 -11.71
C LEU A 523 27.97 3.12 -12.03
N VAL A 524 26.84 3.78 -11.80
CA VAL A 524 26.72 5.25 -11.98
C VAL A 524 27.68 6.00 -11.04
N ASP A 525 27.94 5.44 -9.87
CA ASP A 525 28.71 6.08 -8.80
C ASP A 525 30.14 5.50 -8.60
N LEU A 526 30.57 4.53 -9.43
CA LEU A 526 31.85 3.83 -9.26
C LEU A 526 32.84 4.08 -10.42
N PRO A 527 34.04 4.65 -10.14
CA PRO A 527 35.03 4.97 -11.18
C PRO A 527 35.84 3.76 -11.68
N ASP A 528 35.88 2.64 -10.94
CA ASP A 528 36.68 1.45 -11.28
C ASP A 528 35.89 0.15 -11.09
N ARG A 529 35.37 -0.37 -12.19
CA ARG A 529 34.50 -1.56 -12.23
C ARG A 529 35.25 -2.85 -11.92
N GLU A 530 36.51 -2.95 -12.35
CA GLU A 530 37.35 -4.13 -12.13
C GLU A 530 37.69 -4.30 -10.65
N THR A 531 38.03 -3.20 -9.98
CA THR A 531 38.34 -3.22 -8.54
C THR A 531 37.11 -3.59 -7.70
N GLU A 532 35.93 -3.06 -8.01
CA GLU A 532 34.69 -3.46 -7.31
C GLU A 532 34.37 -4.94 -7.55
N PHE A 533 34.48 -5.40 -8.80
CA PHE A 533 34.23 -6.80 -9.15
C PHE A 533 35.16 -7.77 -8.41
N LEU A 534 36.46 -7.47 -8.35
CA LEU A 534 37.43 -8.27 -7.60
C LEU A 534 37.14 -8.27 -6.09
N SER A 535 36.69 -7.15 -5.52
CA SER A 535 36.27 -7.08 -4.11
C SER A 535 35.07 -7.97 -3.83
N LEU A 536 34.07 -7.99 -4.74
CA LEU A 536 32.91 -8.87 -4.65
C LEU A 536 33.30 -10.35 -4.71
N LEU A 537 34.18 -10.73 -5.65
CA LEU A 537 34.69 -12.10 -5.75
C LEU A 537 35.40 -12.55 -4.47
N HIS A 538 36.24 -11.70 -3.89
CA HIS A 538 36.92 -12.01 -2.64
C HIS A 538 35.96 -12.17 -1.46
N SER A 539 35.02 -11.25 -1.29
CA SER A 539 34.00 -11.35 -0.24
C SER A 539 33.12 -12.58 -0.40
N TRP A 540 32.78 -12.97 -1.64
CA TRP A 540 32.05 -14.20 -1.91
C TRP A 540 32.87 -15.43 -1.51
N ARG A 541 34.13 -15.54 -1.97
CA ARG A 541 35.01 -16.69 -1.65
C ARG A 541 35.23 -16.84 -0.15
N GLU A 542 35.40 -15.74 0.57
CA GLU A 542 35.55 -15.75 2.02
C GLU A 542 34.34 -16.42 2.68
N LEU A 543 33.12 -16.08 2.24
CA LEU A 543 31.90 -16.71 2.74
C LEU A 543 31.80 -18.19 2.34
N VAL A 544 32.15 -18.55 1.11
CA VAL A 544 32.14 -19.97 0.68
C VAL A 544 33.03 -20.82 1.57
N ILE A 545 34.24 -20.35 1.90
CA ILE A 545 35.16 -21.09 2.76
C ILE A 545 34.64 -21.15 4.20
N LYS A 546 34.10 -20.04 4.73
CA LYS A 546 33.50 -20.02 6.07
C LYS A 546 32.34 -21.00 6.20
N ASP A 547 31.44 -21.05 5.22
CA ASP A 547 30.32 -22.01 5.19
C ASP A 547 30.82 -23.46 5.16
N LYS A 548 31.89 -23.74 4.39
CA LYS A 548 32.50 -25.08 4.33
C LYS A 548 33.15 -25.46 5.67
N LEU A 549 33.83 -24.52 6.33
CA LEU A 549 34.43 -24.74 7.65
C LEU A 549 33.37 -25.02 8.72
N GLU A 550 32.24 -24.32 8.70
CA GLU A 550 31.12 -24.60 9.61
C GLU A 550 30.53 -26.00 9.40
N ARG A 551 30.28 -26.41 8.15
CA ARG A 551 29.80 -27.77 7.84
C ARG A 551 30.80 -28.83 8.27
N LEU A 552 32.09 -28.66 7.96
CA LEU A 552 33.13 -29.59 8.38
C LEU A 552 33.21 -29.69 9.90
N ARG A 553 32.97 -28.61 10.65
CA ARG A 553 32.92 -28.65 12.11
C ARG A 553 31.77 -29.53 12.61
N GLU A 554 30.58 -29.37 12.05
CA GLU A 554 29.41 -30.19 12.39
C GLU A 554 29.63 -31.67 12.03
N GLU A 555 30.21 -31.93 10.85
CA GLU A 555 30.56 -33.27 10.38
C GLU A 555 31.61 -33.92 11.29
N ILE A 556 32.68 -33.21 11.68
CA ILE A 556 33.69 -33.70 12.64
C ILE A 556 33.02 -34.09 13.96
N GLU A 557 32.18 -33.21 14.54
CA GLU A 557 31.50 -33.48 15.80
C GLU A 557 30.55 -34.69 15.68
N GLN A 558 29.89 -34.86 14.53
CA GLN A 558 29.04 -36.01 14.26
C GLN A 558 29.85 -37.31 14.13
N GLN A 559 30.96 -37.31 13.38
CA GLN A 559 31.84 -38.48 13.20
C GLN A 559 32.48 -38.91 14.52
N GLU A 560 32.88 -37.95 15.37
CA GLU A 560 33.40 -38.22 16.72
C GLU A 560 32.35 -38.87 17.62
N ARG A 561 31.09 -38.40 17.56
CA ARG A 561 29.99 -38.98 18.34
C ARG A 561 29.68 -40.43 17.97
N ILE A 562 29.81 -40.80 16.70
CA ILE A 562 29.57 -42.17 16.22
C ILE A 562 30.83 -43.06 16.27
N GLY A 563 31.97 -42.52 16.70
CA GLY A 563 33.22 -43.26 16.90
C GLY A 563 34.03 -43.53 15.63
N ASP A 564 33.71 -42.87 14.50
CA ASP A 564 34.48 -43.00 13.25
C ASP A 564 35.70 -42.06 13.26
N THR A 565 36.79 -42.56 13.82
CA THR A 565 38.05 -41.80 13.97
C THR A 565 38.76 -41.53 12.65
N GLN A 566 38.52 -42.35 11.62
CA GLN A 566 39.15 -42.18 10.31
C GLN A 566 38.47 -41.06 9.53
N ALA A 567 37.13 -41.02 9.51
CA ALA A 567 36.36 -39.96 8.87
C ALA A 567 36.57 -38.61 9.58
N SER A 568 36.56 -38.60 10.93
CA SER A 568 36.86 -37.38 11.71
C SER A 568 38.25 -36.82 11.39
N HIS A 569 39.29 -37.66 11.33
CA HIS A 569 40.64 -37.21 10.99
C HIS A 569 40.71 -36.63 9.55
N ALA A 570 40.02 -37.25 8.58
CA ALA A 570 39.98 -36.75 7.22
C ALA A 570 39.34 -35.35 7.12
N HIS A 571 38.18 -35.15 7.77
CA HIS A 571 37.51 -33.84 7.83
C HIS A 571 38.36 -32.79 8.57
N MET A 572 39.11 -33.19 9.62
CA MET A 572 40.00 -32.29 10.35
C MET A 572 41.19 -31.81 9.49
N CYS A 573 41.75 -32.68 8.63
CA CYS A 573 42.77 -32.28 7.66
C CYS A 573 42.23 -31.27 6.64
N GLU A 574 41.02 -31.49 6.12
CA GLU A 574 40.35 -30.56 5.19
C GLU A 574 40.05 -29.21 5.86
N PHE A 575 39.61 -29.23 7.12
CA PHE A 575 39.36 -28.03 7.92
C PHE A 575 40.64 -27.18 8.09
N GLN A 576 41.79 -27.82 8.34
CA GLN A 576 43.07 -27.14 8.46
C GLN A 576 43.50 -26.48 7.14
N ASP A 577 43.39 -27.18 6.02
CA ASP A 577 43.71 -26.64 4.69
C ASP A 577 42.85 -25.42 4.34
N LEU A 578 41.54 -25.51 4.54
CA LEU A 578 40.61 -24.41 4.29
C LEU A 578 40.87 -23.21 5.21
N THR A 579 41.30 -23.42 6.45
CA THR A 579 41.68 -22.34 7.37
C THR A 579 42.88 -21.55 6.86
N VAL A 580 43.89 -22.23 6.31
CA VAL A 580 45.07 -21.58 5.70
C VAL A 580 44.67 -20.78 4.45
N ARG A 581 43.80 -21.35 3.60
CA ARG A 581 43.29 -20.66 2.40
C ARG A 581 42.49 -19.40 2.78
N LEU A 582 41.65 -19.48 3.82
CA LEU A 582 40.88 -18.34 4.31
C LEU A 582 41.80 -17.18 4.75
N ALA A 583 42.87 -17.48 5.49
CA ALA A 583 43.85 -16.48 5.92
C ALA A 583 44.53 -15.78 4.73
N HIS A 584 44.84 -16.52 3.65
CA HIS A 584 45.41 -15.95 2.44
C HIS A 584 44.44 -15.01 1.71
N ILE A 585 43.17 -15.40 1.60
CA ILE A 585 42.12 -14.56 0.97
C ILE A 585 41.90 -13.27 1.76
N MET A 586 41.85 -13.35 3.10
CA MET A 586 41.68 -12.18 3.96
C MET A 586 42.85 -11.18 3.84
N SER A 587 44.08 -11.68 3.70
CA SER A 587 45.25 -10.83 3.47
C SER A 587 45.20 -10.11 2.13
N ASN A 588 44.73 -10.77 1.07
CA ASN A 588 44.55 -10.16 -0.25
C ASN A 588 43.37 -9.18 -0.29
N HIS A 589 42.26 -9.44 0.44
CA HIS A 589 41.10 -8.54 0.48
C HIS A 589 41.43 -7.16 1.05
N LEU A 590 42.28 -7.10 2.08
CA LEU A 590 42.78 -5.85 2.66
C LEU A 590 43.57 -5.01 1.65
N TYR A 591 44.37 -5.64 0.78
CA TYR A 591 45.14 -4.95 -0.27
C TYR A 591 44.24 -4.25 -1.31
N TYR A 592 43.12 -4.88 -1.70
CA TYR A 592 42.19 -4.29 -2.68
C TYR A 592 41.33 -3.18 -2.08
N ASN A 593 40.90 -3.32 -0.81
CA ASN A 593 40.17 -2.25 -0.11
C ASN A 593 41.05 -1.02 0.12
N ASP A 594 42.34 -1.20 0.41
CA ASP A 594 43.30 -0.08 0.52
C ASP A 594 43.53 0.64 -0.83
N LYS A 595 43.55 -0.10 -1.95
CA LYS A 595 43.60 0.49 -3.29
C LYS A 595 42.33 1.25 -3.66
N LYS A 596 41.16 0.73 -3.26
CA LYS A 596 39.86 1.40 -3.45
C LYS A 596 39.81 2.72 -2.69
N ASN A 597 40.15 2.70 -1.40
CA ASN A 597 40.16 3.90 -0.56
C ASN A 597 41.14 4.98 -1.04
N LYS A 598 42.28 4.59 -1.63
CA LYS A 598 43.27 5.52 -2.20
C LYS A 598 42.89 6.13 -3.57
N LYS A 599 41.89 5.59 -4.27
CA LYS A 599 41.37 6.16 -5.53
C LYS A 599 40.13 7.04 -5.32
N GLU A 600 39.44 6.87 -4.20
CA GLU A 600 38.27 7.68 -3.77
C GLU A 600 38.67 8.95 -2.98
N SER A 601 39.96 9.08 -2.62
CA SER A 601 40.59 10.28 -2.05
C SER A 601 41.43 11.01 -3.07
#